data_AF-A0A974UXU2-F1
#
_entry.id   AF-A0A974UXU2-F1
#
_cell.length_a   1.000
_cell.length_b   1.000
_cell.length_c   1.000
_cell.angle_alpha   90.00
_cell.angle_beta   90.00
_cell.angle_gamma   90.00
#
_symmetry.space_group_name_H-M   'P 1'
#
loop_
_entity.id
_entity.type
_entity.pdbx_description
1 polymer ?
#
loop_
_entity_poly.entity_id
_entity_poly.type
_entity_poly.pdbx_seq_one_letter_code
_entity_poly.pdbx_strand_id
1 'polypeptide(L)' 'MVDASGIPVALHGTGGFADAHPLQRIWRDANFALTRAMVQPAVNYEIYGKALLGVQQNITAML' A
#
# COMPACT_ATOMS: atom_id res chain seq x y z
N MET A 1 9.19 -3.43 8.04
CA MET A 1 10.11 -2.68 7.15
C MET A 1 10.78 -3.60 6.13
N VAL A 2 9.97 -4.45 5.45
CA VAL A 2 10.18 -5.07 4.13
C VAL A 2 8.77 -5.46 3.69
N ASP A 3 8.11 -4.62 2.90
CA ASP A 3 6.89 -4.99 2.18
C ASP A 3 7.26 -5.34 0.73
N ALA A 4 6.31 -5.81 -0.07
CA ALA A 4 6.56 -6.18 -1.46
C ALA A 4 7.14 -5.00 -2.29
N SER A 5 6.77 -3.76 -1.98
CA SER A 5 7.34 -2.56 -2.61
C SER A 5 8.78 -2.24 -2.20
N GLY A 6 9.24 -2.73 -1.05
CA GLY A 6 10.61 -2.52 -0.55
C GLY A 6 11.64 -3.47 -1.16
N ILE A 7 11.21 -4.60 -1.73
CA ILE A 7 12.12 -5.65 -2.25
C ILE A 7 13.07 -5.12 -3.35
N PRO A 8 12.59 -4.38 -4.38
CA PRO A 8 13.47 -3.88 -5.45
C PRO A 8 14.52 -2.88 -4.95
N VAL A 9 14.17 -2.07 -3.95
CA VAL A 9 15.07 -1.07 -3.34
C VAL A 9 16.10 -1.75 -2.45
N ALA A 10 15.70 -2.77 -1.67
CA ALA A 10 16.61 -3.57 -0.88
C ALA A 10 17.66 -4.30 -1.75
N LEU A 11 17.27 -4.76 -2.95
CA LEU A 11 18.17 -5.37 -3.93
C LEU A 11 19.20 -4.40 -4.53
N HIS A 12 18.81 -3.15 -4.80
CA HIS A 12 19.72 -2.14 -5.36
C HIS A 12 20.63 -1.48 -4.32
N GLY A 13 20.35 -1.68 -3.02
CA GLY A 13 21.11 -1.04 -1.94
C GLY A 13 21.05 0.48 -2.01
N THR A 14 22.10 1.17 -1.55
CA THR A 14 22.14 2.64 -1.50
C THR A 14 22.07 3.31 -2.88
N GLY A 15 22.49 2.61 -3.94
CA GLY A 15 22.42 3.12 -5.32
C GLY A 15 20.98 3.30 -5.85
N GLY A 16 20.01 2.56 -5.29
CA GLY A 16 18.59 2.70 -5.64
C GLY A 16 17.96 4.02 -5.18
N PHE A 17 18.63 4.77 -4.30
CA PHE A 17 18.20 6.08 -3.78
C PHE A 17 18.90 7.26 -4.46
N ALA A 18 19.74 7.03 -5.48
CA ALA A 18 20.37 8.12 -6.22
C ALA A 18 19.34 8.89 -7.06
N ASP A 19 19.44 10.22 -7.11
CA ASP A 19 18.49 11.09 -7.84
C ASP A 19 18.39 10.77 -9.34
N ALA A 20 19.40 10.14 -9.93
CA ALA A 20 19.36 9.68 -11.32
C ALA A 20 18.61 8.35 -11.51
N HIS A 21 18.34 7.58 -10.44
CA HIS A 21 17.80 6.23 -10.53
C HIS A 21 16.26 6.25 -10.56
N PRO A 22 15.60 5.63 -11.56
CA PRO A 22 14.13 5.67 -11.66
C PRO A 22 13.39 4.93 -10.53
N LEU A 23 14.06 4.02 -9.81
CA LEU A 23 13.46 3.21 -8.75
C LEU A 23 13.03 4.05 -7.55
N GLN A 24 13.78 5.10 -7.20
CA GLN A 24 13.40 6.00 -6.11
C GLN A 24 12.05 6.71 -6.36
N ARG A 25 11.73 6.99 -7.64
CA ARG A 25 10.50 7.69 -8.03
C ARG A 25 9.33 6.72 -7.87
N ILE A 26 9.46 5.53 -8.43
CA ILE A 26 8.47 4.45 -8.32
C ILE A 26 8.24 4.09 -6.85
N TRP A 27 9.30 3.98 -6.05
CA TRP A 27 9.18 3.69 -4.61
C TRP A 27 8.45 4.81 -3.87
N ARG A 28 8.78 6.09 -4.10
CA ARG A 28 8.06 7.22 -3.49
C ARG A 28 6.59 7.26 -3.90
N ASP A 29 6.31 7.10 -5.19
CA ASP A 29 4.94 7.13 -5.73
C ASP A 29 4.09 5.98 -5.16
N ALA A 30 4.68 4.78 -5.02
CA ALA A 30 4.02 3.64 -4.39
C ALA A 30 3.72 3.88 -2.92
N ASN A 31 4.68 4.39 -2.15
CA ASN A 31 4.47 4.71 -0.73
C ASN A 31 3.41 5.81 -0.53
N PHE A 32 3.39 6.82 -1.41
CA PHE A 32 2.36 7.85 -1.37
C PHE A 32 0.97 7.27 -1.68
N ALA A 33 0.84 6.41 -2.69
CA ALA A 33 -0.42 5.79 -3.05
C ALA A 33 -1.03 4.92 -1.94
N LEU A 34 -0.20 4.22 -1.15
CA LEU A 34 -0.61 3.31 -0.08
C LEU A 34 -1.31 3.99 1.12
N THR A 35 -1.25 5.32 1.22
CA THR A 35 -1.85 6.08 2.34
C THR A 35 -3.28 6.54 2.07
N ARG A 36 -3.86 6.24 0.91
CA ARG A 36 -5.25 6.59 0.62
C ARG A 36 -6.21 5.69 1.40
N ALA A 37 -7.29 6.27 1.92
CA ALA A 37 -8.28 5.55 2.74
C ALA A 37 -8.80 4.24 2.09
N MET A 38 -8.91 4.19 0.75
CA MET A 38 -9.37 3.02 0.01
C MET A 38 -8.41 1.81 0.04
N VAL A 39 -7.11 2.04 0.21
CA VAL A 39 -6.09 0.98 0.15
C VAL A 39 -5.59 0.59 1.54
N GLN A 40 -6.22 1.11 2.61
CA GLN A 40 -5.86 0.78 3.97
C GLN A 40 -6.25 -0.67 4.31
N PRO A 41 -5.28 -1.59 4.51
CA PRO A 41 -5.58 -3.02 4.63
C PRO A 41 -6.49 -3.35 5.80
N ALA A 42 -6.33 -2.65 6.94
CA ALA A 42 -7.16 -2.85 8.13
C ALA A 42 -8.66 -2.63 7.85
N VAL A 43 -8.99 -1.60 7.07
CA VAL A 43 -10.37 -1.27 6.67
C VAL A 43 -10.89 -2.34 5.72
N ASN A 44 -10.08 -2.74 4.74
CA ASN A 44 -10.47 -3.74 3.76
C ASN A 44 -10.69 -5.13 4.39
N TYR A 45 -9.90 -5.51 5.39
CA TYR A 45 -10.12 -6.75 6.14
C TYR A 45 -11.42 -6.72 6.96
N GLU A 46 -11.78 -5.58 7.55
CA GLU A 46 -13.03 -5.42 8.28
C GLU A 46 -14.24 -5.54 7.36
N ILE A 47 -14.21 -4.85 6.22
CA ILE A 47 -15.27 -4.93 5.19
C ILE A 47 -15.42 -6.37 4.72
N TYR A 48 -14.31 -7.03 4.38
CA TYR A 48 -14.28 -8.40 3.91
C TYR A 48 -14.82 -9.39 4.96
N GLY A 49 -14.40 -9.26 6.22
CA GLY A 49 -14.89 -10.12 7.30
C GLY A 49 -16.39 -9.94 7.57
N LYS A 50 -16.88 -8.69 7.57
CA LYS A 50 -18.32 -8.41 7.71
C LYS A 50 -19.13 -8.94 6.53
N ALA A 51 -18.58 -8.89 5.32
CA ALA A 51 -19.22 -9.48 4.14
C ALA A 51 -19.36 -11.01 4.24
N LEU A 52 -18.34 -11.70 4.75
CA LEU A 52 -18.39 -13.15 4.98
C LEU A 52 -19.39 -13.55 6.08
N LEU A 53 -19.57 -12.71 7.09
CA LEU A 53 -20.44 -12.99 8.24
C LEU A 53 -21.86 -12.42 8.08
N GLY A 54 -22.17 -11.76 6.96
CA GLY A 54 -23.48 -11.13 6.74
C GLY A 54 -23.80 -9.97 7.68
N VAL A 55 -22.77 -9.33 8.26
CA VAL A 55 -22.91 -8.22 9.22
C VAL A 55 -23.04 -6.90 8.45
N GLN A 56 -23.94 -6.02 8.91
CA GLN A 56 -24.14 -4.71 8.28
C GLN A 56 -22.86 -3.86 8.32
N GLN A 57 -22.51 -3.28 7.18
CA GLN A 57 -21.34 -2.42 7.03
C GLN A 57 -21.62 -1.04 7.65
N ASN A 58 -20.64 -0.49 8.38
CA ASN A 58 -20.66 0.87 8.92
C ASN A 58 -19.62 1.79 8.26
N ILE A 59 -18.98 1.30 7.19
CA ILE A 59 -17.97 2.04 6.44
C ILE A 59 -18.66 2.61 5.21
N THR A 60 -18.50 3.93 4.99
CA THR A 60 -19.06 4.62 3.83
C THR A 60 -18.53 4.00 2.54
N ALA A 61 -19.43 3.59 1.66
CA ALA A 61 -19.06 3.14 0.32
C ALA A 61 -18.46 4.32 -0.46
N MET A 62 -17.17 4.24 -0.78
CA MET A 62 -16.50 5.19 -1.68
C MET A 62 -16.64 4.63 -3.09
N LEU A 63 -17.69 5.06 -3.80
CA LEU A 63 -17.91 4.83 -5.24
C LEU A 63 -17.04 5.79 -6.06
#